data_AF-X1W089-F1
#
_entry.id   AF-X1W089-F1
#
_cell.length_a   1.000
_cell.length_b   1.000
_cell.length_c   1.000
_cell.angle_alpha   90.00
_cell.angle_beta   90.00
_cell.angle_gamma   90.00
#
_symmetry.space_group_name_H-M   'P 1'
#
loop_
_entity.id
_entity.type
_entity.pdbx_description
1 polymer ?
#
loop_
_entity_poly.entity_id
_entity_poly.type
_entity_poly.pdbx_seq_one_letter_code
_entity_poly.pdbx_strand_id
1 'polypeptide(L)' 'PWADDLITFQLKGPAEIVAVDNGNRASHESFQANQRRAFHGQCIAVIRATASSGTITLTASADGLKDSAVTIEATAAEK' A
#
# COMPACT_ATOMS: atom_id res chain seq x y z
N PRO A 1 -12.10 15.47 -5.36
CA PRO A 1 -10.68 15.83 -5.62
C PRO A 1 -9.89 16.20 -4.37
N TRP A 2 -10.52 16.63 -3.28
CA TRP A 2 -9.85 17.06 -2.03
C TRP A 2 -9.82 16.00 -0.92
N ALA A 3 -10.07 14.74 -1.25
CA ALA A 3 -10.15 13.67 -0.27
C ALA A 3 -8.80 13.47 0.46
N ASP A 4 -8.88 13.32 1.77
CA ASP A 4 -7.75 13.16 2.70
C ASP A 4 -7.94 11.97 3.66
N ASP A 5 -8.83 11.04 3.29
CA ASP A 5 -9.15 9.85 4.07
C ASP A 5 -7.90 9.07 4.47
N LEU A 6 -7.87 8.56 5.71
CA LEU A 6 -6.79 7.68 6.17
C LEU A 6 -6.97 6.31 5.53
N ILE A 7 -6.05 5.94 4.65
CA ILE A 7 -6.04 4.62 4.01
C ILE A 7 -5.11 3.71 4.81
N THR A 8 -5.64 2.58 5.28
CA THR A 8 -4.85 1.51 5.88
C THR A 8 -4.61 0.41 4.85
N PHE A 9 -3.35 -0.02 4.76
CA PHE A 9 -2.89 -1.07 3.88
C PHE A 9 -2.65 -2.36 4.68
N GLN A 10 -3.23 -3.46 4.21
CA GLN A 10 -2.99 -4.80 4.75
C GLN A 10 -2.43 -5.71 3.66
N LEU A 11 -1.37 -6.44 4.00
CA LEU A 11 -0.66 -7.30 3.07
C LEU A 11 -0.79 -8.75 3.51
N LYS A 12 -1.08 -9.65 2.56
CA LYS A 12 -1.04 -11.10 2.73
C LYS A 12 -0.14 -11.71 1.66
N GLY A 13 0.58 -12.77 2.00
CA GLY A 13 1.52 -13.44 1.11
C GLY A 13 2.97 -13.05 1.37
N PRO A 14 3.90 -13.50 0.50
CA PRO A 14 5.34 -13.34 0.70
C PRO A 14 5.82 -11.95 0.29
N ALA A 15 5.40 -10.92 1.04
CA ALA A 15 5.82 -9.55 0.84
C ALA A 15 5.76 -8.74 2.13
N GLU A 16 6.37 -7.56 2.12
CA GLU A 16 6.30 -6.56 3.18
C GLU A 16 5.99 -5.16 2.61
N ILE A 17 5.33 -4.31 3.40
CA ILE A 17 5.16 -2.89 3.07
C ILE A 17 6.43 -2.17 3.51
N VAL A 18 7.15 -1.58 2.56
CA VAL A 18 8.44 -0.92 2.84
C VAL A 18 8.32 0.60 2.92
N ALA A 19 7.29 1.17 2.28
CA ALA A 19 6.98 2.58 2.39
C ALA A 19 5.52 2.88 2.05
N VAL A 20 5.00 3.99 2.59
CA VAL A 20 3.74 4.62 2.18
C VAL A 20 3.95 6.12 2.00
N ASP A 21 3.28 6.73 1.02
CA ASP A 21 3.41 8.16 0.73
C ASP A 21 2.13 8.72 0.11
N ASN A 22 2.00 10.04 0.07
CA ASN A 22 0.93 10.79 -0.60
C ASN A 22 1.45 12.04 -1.34
N GLY A 23 2.76 12.29 -1.33
CA GLY A 23 3.38 13.45 -1.99
C GLY A 23 3.15 14.79 -1.28
N ASN A 24 2.51 14.80 -0.11
CA ASN A 24 2.33 16.00 0.69
C ASN A 24 3.60 16.35 1.47
N ARG A 25 4.31 17.40 1.02
CA ARG A 25 5.53 17.91 1.67
C ARG A 25 5.34 18.38 3.11
N ALA A 26 4.12 18.69 3.53
CA ALA A 26 3.80 19.11 4.89
C ALA A 26 3.39 17.95 5.81
N SER A 27 3.24 16.72 5.29
CA SER A 27 2.90 15.57 6.14
C SER A 27 4.14 15.07 6.88
N HIS A 28 3.98 14.87 8.19
CA HIS A 28 4.97 14.27 9.08
C HIS A 28 4.64 12.81 9.44
N GLU A 29 3.67 12.19 8.75
CA GLU A 29 3.38 10.77 8.92
C GLU A 29 4.61 9.93 8.53
N SER A 30 4.84 8.83 9.24
CA SER A 30 5.98 7.94 8.96
C SER A 30 5.85 7.31 7.57
N PHE A 31 6.97 7.26 6.84
CA PHE A 31 7.04 6.51 5.59
C PHE A 31 7.02 5.01 5.84
N GLN A 32 7.52 4.51 6.98
CA GLN A 32 7.58 3.09 7.33
C GLN A 32 6.30 2.59 8.04
N ALA A 33 5.17 3.30 7.87
CA ALA A 33 3.88 2.87 8.38
C ALA A 33 3.15 1.95 7.38
N ASN A 34 2.05 1.36 7.82
CA ASN A 34 1.10 0.63 6.96
C ASN A 34 -0.15 1.46 6.62
N GLN A 35 -0.14 2.76 6.87
CA GLN A 35 -1.27 3.64 6.62
C GLN A 35 -0.81 5.05 6.24
N ARG A 36 -1.58 5.74 5.43
CA ARG A 36 -1.29 7.10 4.98
C ARG A 36 -2.58 7.83 4.64
N ARG A 37 -2.72 9.09 5.05
CA ARG A 37 -3.80 9.93 4.52
C ARG A 37 -3.63 10.13 3.02
N ALA A 38 -4.73 10.10 2.28
CA ALA A 38 -4.74 10.59 0.91
C ALA A 38 -4.35 12.07 0.87
N PHE A 39 -3.79 12.51 -0.25
CA PHE A 39 -3.59 13.92 -0.54
C PHE A 39 -4.12 14.19 -1.95
N HIS A 40 -5.11 15.07 -2.04
CA HIS A 40 -5.88 15.28 -3.27
C HIS A 40 -6.44 13.97 -3.87
N GLY A 41 -6.92 13.08 -2.99
CA GLY A 41 -7.53 11.80 -3.36
C GLY A 41 -6.57 10.68 -3.74
N GLN A 42 -5.27 10.82 -3.48
CA GLN A 42 -4.28 9.79 -3.81
C GLN A 42 -3.29 9.54 -2.66
N CYS A 43 -2.91 8.27 -2.51
CA CYS A 43 -1.74 7.85 -1.75
C CYS A 43 -1.17 6.58 -2.40
N ILE A 44 0.03 6.19 -2.01
CA ILE A 44 0.76 5.04 -2.54
C ILE A 44 1.24 4.15 -1.40
N ALA A 45 1.27 2.84 -1.66
CA ALA A 45 1.98 1.86 -0.87
C ALA A 45 3.04 1.20 -1.75
N VAL A 46 4.28 1.16 -1.26
CA VAL A 46 5.39 0.47 -1.88
C VAL A 46 5.60 -0.84 -1.14
N ILE A 47 5.52 -1.95 -1.87
CA ILE A 47 5.69 -3.28 -1.33
C ILE A 47 6.93 -3.95 -1.93
N ARG A 48 7.53 -4.87 -1.17
CA ARG A 48 8.67 -5.67 -1.60
C ARG A 48 8.33 -7.14 -1.40
N ALA A 49 8.53 -7.95 -2.45
CA ALA A 49 8.43 -9.40 -2.33
C ALA A 49 9.55 -9.92 -1.40
N THR A 50 9.20 -10.85 -0.52
CA THR A 50 10.14 -11.50 0.42
C THR A 50 10.49 -12.93 0.01
N ALA A 51 9.82 -13.48 -1.01
CA ALA A 51 10.14 -14.75 -1.63
C ALA A 51 10.24 -14.61 -3.16
N SER A 52 10.90 -15.58 -3.79
CA SER A 52 11.05 -15.64 -5.25
C SER A 52 9.76 -16.01 -5.99
N SER A 53 8.75 -16.52 -5.30
CA SER A 53 7.45 -16.80 -5.91
C SER A 53 6.32 -16.76 -4.89
N GLY A 54 5.10 -16.56 -5.39
CA GLY A 54 3.86 -16.69 -4.62
C GLY A 54 2.90 -15.52 -4.84
N THR A 55 1.67 -15.74 -4.41
CA THR A 55 0.58 -14.77 -4.54
C THR A 55 0.61 -13.76 -3.39
N ILE A 56 0.65 -12.47 -3.73
CA ILE A 56 0.60 -11.35 -2.79
C ILE A 56 -0.75 -10.66 -2.97
N THR A 57 -1.45 -10.38 -1.88
CA THR A 57 -2.68 -9.58 -1.90
C THR A 57 -2.50 -8.36 -1.01
N LEU A 58 -2.67 -7.18 -1.60
CA LEU A 58 -2.69 -5.90 -0.91
C LEU A 58 -4.13 -5.39 -0.86
N THR A 59 -4.65 -5.18 0.33
CA THR A 59 -5.96 -4.57 0.57
C THR A 59 -5.76 -3.14 1.09
N ALA A 60 -6.51 -2.20 0.52
CA ALA A 60 -6.63 -0.82 0.99
C ALA A 60 -8.05 -0.60 1.53
N SER A 61 -8.14 -0.10 2.75
CA SER A 61 -9.39 0.11 3.49
C SER A 61 -9.41 1.49 4.14
N ALA A 62 -10.59 2.09 4.26
CA ALA A 62 -10.81 3.37 4.92
C ALA A 62 -12.21 3.45 5.51
N ASP A 63 -12.35 4.16 6.63
CA ASP A 63 -13.62 4.25 7.36
C ASP A 63 -14.74 4.81 6.49
N GLY A 64 -15.85 4.06 6.39
CA GLY A 64 -17.03 4.46 5.62
C GLY A 64 -16.89 4.30 4.10
N LEU A 65 -15.76 3.80 3.59
CA LEU A 65 -15.56 3.49 2.18
C LEU A 65 -15.53 1.99 1.93
N LYS A 66 -15.85 1.58 0.71
CA LYS A 66 -15.72 0.17 0.31
C LYS A 66 -14.25 -0.16 0.09
N ASP A 67 -13.80 -1.25 0.71
CA ASP A 67 -12.44 -1.76 0.52
C ASP A 67 -12.14 -2.14 -0.93
N SER A 68 -10.86 -2.05 -1.29
CA SER A 68 -10.34 -2.49 -2.57
C SER A 68 -9.10 -3.36 -2.36
N ALA A 69 -8.91 -4.37 -3.22
CA ALA A 69 -7.77 -5.27 -3.15
C ALA A 69 -7.15 -5.49 -4.53
N VAL A 70 -5.84 -5.69 -4.55
CA VAL A 70 -5.09 -6.09 -5.74
C VAL A 70 -4.27 -7.33 -5.42
N THR A 71 -4.26 -8.27 -6.37
CA THR A 71 -3.45 -9.49 -6.31
C THR A 71 -2.29 -9.37 -7.29
N ILE A 72 -1.09 -9.68 -6.81
CA ILE A 72 0.17 -9.61 -7.54
C ILE A 72 0.82 -10.98 -7.44
N GLU A 73 1.19 -11.57 -8.58
CA GLU A 73 1.95 -12.80 -8.62
C GLU A 73 3.45 -12.49 -8.64
N ALA A 74 4.16 -12.88 -7.59
CA ALA A 74 5.62 -12.90 -7.63
C ALA A 74 6.07 -14.16 -8.38
N THR A 75 6.91 -13.97 -9.39
CA THR A 75 7.52 -15.07 -10.15
C THR A 75 9.03 -15.03 -9.99
N ALA A 76 9.67 -16.20 -10.06
CA ALA A 76 11.11 -16.28 -10.00
C ALA A 76 11.72 -15.51 -11.19
N ALA A 77 12.88 -14.89 -10.97
CA ALA A 77 13.61 -14.28 -12.07
C ALA A 77 13.97 -15.38 -13.09
N GLU A 78 13.65 -15.13 -14.36
CA GLU A 78 14.14 -15.97 -15.45
C GLU A 78 15.67 -15.85 -15.52
N LYS A 79 16.33 -16.97 -15.74
CA LYS A 79 17.79 -17.08 -15.75
C LYS A 79 18.36 -16.78 -17.13
#